data_AF-A0A1M6GR53-F1
#
_entry.id   AF-A0A1M6GR53-F1
#
_cell.length_a   1.000
_cell.length_b   1.000
_cell.length_c   1.000
_cell.angle_alpha   90.00
_cell.angle_beta   90.00
_cell.angle_gamma   90.00
#
_symmetry.space_group_name_H-M   'P 1'
#
loop_
_entity.id
_entity.type
_entity.pdbx_description
1 polymer ?
#
loop_
_entity_poly.entity_id
_entity_poly.type
_entity_poly.pdbx_seq_one_letter_code
_entity_poly.pdbx_strand_id
1 'polypeptide(L)'
;MLSGILNRNFIVKFILTAAALGILGAILAMTLIFTGAINLAANTSDPKWFYNLVHGTFKRWVAVEAYGIEPPEDLEDEGRIALGAQHFAQNCVRCHGAPGIGQNPMVLAMKPTPQHLPSVIDQFTDAELYVILEKGVMMSAMPAWPAPDRADEIWSTVAFIRQLGDMDAATYVDMVSPEASDAPEMEFGPLVEAEPMDFYLTRYPMEEHLYAAPTGGFADYALAGVPVAQCATCHGAEGDGAPTTGEAPNLTIQSPDYLSAALQSYAAGDRHSGYMQVVASQLSDSQIDALANYYGDTLETKATVMDEAPDAEVVAQGETLAMVGRPEDGISACLDCHGRDGTANADGVLVPRLAGQSQVYMARQLRQFRSGGRGHTSIWSPMTGVAHNLTDADIAGVSAYFAGLSPMEPAPQQDETPPATPAQVETAETQITQVCSECHKEDMAGAPSGETPNLTIQNVDYIERQLYDFRSNRRDNSRMHQTAIRLDDEQIDALAIYLDGMEPLVRQPAEPVSTDLTLGEQIVRRGLPTEDVRACLTCHARENTENLPQIPNLHGQNANYLAARLDHFKTAEDEEITDYSPMWDIAQKMTTEQLNAAAAWFASQEPVAK
;
A
#
# COMPACT_ATOMS: atom_id res chain seq x y z
N MET A 1 30.23 -68.03 -4.18
CA MET A 1 29.46 -68.70 -3.10
C MET A 1 29.92 -68.06 -1.78
N LEU A 2 29.41 -66.94 -1.25
CA LEU A 2 28.05 -66.39 -1.20
C LEU A 2 27.01 -67.47 -0.88
N SER A 3 26.88 -67.81 0.41
CA SER A 3 25.58 -68.07 1.06
C SER A 3 25.72 -68.17 2.59
N GLY A 4 25.00 -67.30 3.32
CA GLY A 4 24.50 -67.50 4.69
C GLY A 4 25.53 -67.45 5.84
N ILE A 5 25.29 -66.87 7.00
CA ILE A 5 24.03 -66.62 7.71
C ILE A 5 24.29 -65.45 8.68
N LEU A 6 23.93 -64.22 8.32
CA LEU A 6 23.36 -63.32 9.33
C LEU A 6 22.04 -63.99 9.70
N ASN A 7 21.99 -64.60 10.89
CA ASN A 7 20.87 -65.41 11.33
C ASN A 7 19.59 -64.60 11.14
N ARG A 8 18.62 -65.11 10.37
CA ARG A 8 17.31 -64.45 10.20
C ARG A 8 16.72 -64.10 11.56
N ASN A 9 16.98 -64.94 12.57
CA ASN A 9 16.60 -64.70 13.95
C ASN A 9 17.36 -63.54 14.61
N PHE A 10 18.60 -63.25 14.22
CA PHE A 10 19.36 -62.09 14.69
C PHE A 10 18.81 -60.78 14.11
N ILE A 11 18.54 -60.74 12.79
CA ILE A 11 17.93 -59.55 12.15
C ILE A 11 16.53 -59.29 12.71
N VAL A 12 15.70 -60.33 12.83
CA VAL A 12 14.35 -60.20 13.40
C VAL A 12 14.41 -59.78 14.88
N LYS A 13 15.31 -60.35 15.69
CA LYS A 13 15.52 -59.89 17.07
C LYS A 13 15.98 -58.44 17.13
N PHE A 14 16.92 -58.02 16.28
CA PHE A 14 17.40 -56.65 16.21
C PHE A 14 16.27 -55.66 15.87
N ILE A 15 15.45 -55.97 14.86
CA ILE A 15 14.29 -55.15 14.47
C ILE A 15 13.26 -55.08 15.60
N LEU A 16 12.93 -56.21 16.24
CA LEU A 16 11.98 -56.25 17.36
C LEU A 16 12.51 -55.49 18.58
N THR A 17 13.81 -55.58 18.87
CA THR A 17 14.45 -54.82 19.95
C THR A 17 14.43 -53.32 19.63
N ALA A 18 14.77 -52.91 18.40
CA ALA A 18 14.70 -51.52 17.97
C ALA A 18 13.27 -50.96 18.03
N ALA A 19 12.27 -51.74 17.59
CA ALA A 19 10.85 -51.36 17.68
C ALA A 19 10.38 -51.24 19.13
N ALA A 20 10.75 -52.18 20.00
CA ALA A 20 10.41 -52.12 21.42
C ALA A 20 11.06 -50.92 22.12
N LEU A 21 12.33 -50.61 21.80
CA LEU A 21 13.02 -49.42 22.28
C LEU A 21 12.36 -48.13 21.77
N GLY A 22 11.92 -48.11 20.51
CA GLY A 22 11.19 -46.98 19.93
C GLY A 22 9.85 -46.72 20.64
N ILE A 23 9.08 -47.79 20.90
CA ILE A 23 7.81 -47.69 21.63
C ILE A 23 8.05 -47.23 23.08
N LEU A 24 9.05 -47.79 23.76
CA LEU A 24 9.43 -47.36 25.10
C LEU A 24 9.83 -45.87 25.13
N GLY A 25 10.59 -45.42 24.13
CA GLY A 25 10.95 -44.02 23.96
C GLY A 25 9.73 -43.11 23.77
N ALA A 26 8.78 -43.52 22.93
CA ALA A 26 7.54 -42.78 22.70
C ALA A 26 6.66 -42.70 23.96
N ILE A 27 6.52 -43.81 24.70
CA ILE A 27 5.78 -43.85 25.97
C ILE A 27 6.45 -42.92 26.99
N LEU A 28 7.78 -42.95 27.09
CA LEU A 28 8.52 -42.06 27.98
C LEU A 28 8.31 -40.59 27.61
N ALA A 29 8.44 -40.24 26.32
CA ALA A 29 8.20 -38.87 25.84
C ALA A 29 6.78 -38.40 26.14
N MET A 30 5.76 -39.21 25.83
CA MET A 30 4.37 -38.88 26.16
C MET A 30 4.18 -38.73 27.67
N THR A 31 4.76 -39.61 28.48
CA THR A 31 4.68 -39.50 29.94
C THR A 31 5.28 -38.18 30.43
N LEU A 32 6.46 -37.79 29.94
CA LEU A 32 7.10 -36.53 30.30
C LEU A 32 6.25 -35.32 29.93
N ILE A 33 5.60 -35.34 28.76
CA ILE A 33 4.71 -34.29 28.28
C ILE A 33 3.43 -34.22 29.14
N PHE A 34 2.72 -35.34 29.30
CA PHE A 34 1.43 -35.37 30.01
C PHE A 34 1.54 -35.17 31.53
N THR A 35 2.70 -35.47 32.12
CA THR A 35 2.93 -35.26 33.56
C THR A 35 3.48 -33.88 33.89
N GLY A 36 3.88 -33.08 32.89
CA GLY A 36 4.57 -31.81 33.13
C GLY A 36 5.93 -31.98 33.80
N ALA A 37 6.56 -33.15 33.67
CA ALA A 37 7.87 -33.42 34.27
C ALA A 37 9.01 -32.60 33.64
N ILE A 38 8.77 -31.99 32.47
CA ILE A 38 9.68 -31.05 31.83
C ILE A 38 9.45 -29.66 32.43
N ASN A 39 10.42 -29.17 33.18
CA ASN A 39 10.39 -27.81 33.71
C ASN A 39 10.73 -26.81 32.58
N LEU A 40 9.77 -25.94 32.24
CA LEU A 40 9.92 -24.90 31.22
C LEU A 40 10.15 -23.50 31.84
N ALA A 41 10.50 -23.42 33.12
CA ALA A 41 10.71 -22.15 33.80
C ALA A 41 12.01 -21.46 33.36
N ALA A 42 11.89 -20.27 32.78
CA ALA A 42 13.01 -19.44 32.33
C ALA A 42 13.94 -18.94 33.46
N ASN A 43 13.50 -19.05 34.72
CA ASN A 43 14.31 -18.70 35.89
C ASN A 43 15.18 -19.87 36.41
N THR A 44 15.13 -21.03 35.76
CA THR A 44 16.00 -22.16 36.08
C THR A 44 17.17 -22.24 35.11
N SER A 45 18.33 -22.66 35.60
CA SER A 45 19.52 -22.79 34.75
C SER A 45 19.47 -24.11 34.00
N ASP A 46 19.60 -24.05 32.67
CA ASP A 46 19.75 -25.26 31.86
C ASP A 46 21.02 -26.03 32.26
N PRO A 47 20.97 -27.37 32.28
CA PRO A 47 22.17 -28.17 32.44
C PRO A 47 23.19 -27.84 31.35
N LYS A 48 24.47 -27.68 31.71
CA LYS A 48 25.55 -27.33 30.75
C LYS A 48 25.62 -28.25 29.53
N TRP A 49 25.34 -29.54 29.71
CA TRP A 49 25.33 -30.51 28.61
C TRP A 49 24.24 -30.21 27.59
N PHE A 50 23.06 -29.73 28.04
CA PHE A 50 21.94 -29.38 27.18
C PHE A 50 22.25 -28.10 26.40
N TYR A 51 22.78 -27.07 27.08
CA TYR A 51 23.28 -25.86 26.43
C TYR A 51 24.32 -26.19 25.34
N ASN A 52 25.33 -27.01 25.65
CA ASN A 52 26.36 -27.38 24.69
C ASN A 52 25.79 -28.17 23.50
N LEU A 53 24.79 -29.03 23.73
CA LEU A 53 24.12 -29.78 22.68
C LEU A 53 23.34 -28.84 21.76
N VAL A 54 22.51 -27.95 22.32
CA VAL A 54 21.69 -27.00 21.53
C VAL A 54 22.58 -26.01 20.79
N HIS A 55 23.53 -25.36 21.48
CA HIS A 55 24.45 -24.40 20.87
C HIS A 55 25.36 -25.03 19.81
N GLY A 56 25.87 -26.24 20.08
CA GLY A 56 26.67 -26.99 19.11
C GLY A 56 25.87 -27.39 17.88
N THR A 57 24.59 -27.75 18.06
CA THR A 57 23.67 -28.03 16.94
C THR A 57 23.41 -26.78 16.13
N PHE A 58 23.15 -25.65 16.79
CA PHE A 58 22.98 -24.34 16.15
C PHE A 58 24.18 -23.96 15.29
N LYS A 59 25.40 -23.94 15.86
CA LYS A 59 26.61 -23.60 15.08
C LYS A 59 26.81 -24.50 13.88
N ARG A 60 26.53 -25.80 14.03
CA ARG A 60 26.69 -26.76 12.93
C ARG A 60 25.62 -26.59 11.85
N TRP A 61 24.39 -26.25 12.23
CA TRP A 61 23.34 -25.93 11.28
C TRP A 61 23.67 -24.65 10.50
N VAL A 62 24.04 -23.57 11.18
CA VAL A 62 24.47 -22.31 10.53
C VAL A 62 25.62 -22.56 9.55
N ALA A 63 26.65 -23.32 9.94
CA ALA A 63 27.77 -23.66 9.06
C ALA A 63 27.37 -24.48 7.82
N VAL A 64 26.31 -25.29 7.91
CA VAL A 64 25.78 -26.05 6.77
C VAL A 64 24.97 -25.16 5.83
N GLU A 65 24.11 -24.29 6.37
CA GLU A 65 23.33 -23.34 5.58
C GLU A 65 24.20 -22.27 4.93
N ALA A 66 25.29 -21.87 5.58
CA ALA A 66 26.25 -20.91 5.05
C ALA A 66 27.09 -21.46 3.88
N TYR A 67 26.99 -22.77 3.61
CA TYR A 67 27.78 -23.40 2.56
C TYR A 67 27.39 -22.87 1.17
N GLY A 68 28.35 -22.23 0.48
CA GLY A 68 28.16 -21.67 -0.85
C GLY A 68 27.58 -20.25 -0.86
N ILE A 69 27.40 -19.64 0.31
CA ILE A 69 27.11 -18.21 0.42
C ILE A 69 28.44 -17.46 0.40
N GLU A 70 28.62 -16.60 -0.59
CA GLU A 70 29.79 -15.73 -0.73
C GLU A 70 29.40 -14.29 -0.38
N PRO A 71 30.17 -13.59 0.46
CA PRO A 71 29.94 -12.16 0.70
C PRO A 71 30.11 -11.36 -0.59
N PRO A 72 29.36 -10.27 -0.76
CA PRO A 72 29.52 -9.41 -1.94
C PRO A 72 30.89 -8.72 -1.93
N GLU A 73 31.42 -8.39 -3.11
CA GLU A 73 32.74 -7.74 -3.26
C GLU A 73 32.81 -6.37 -2.56
N ASP A 74 31.67 -5.71 -2.37
CA ASP A 74 31.51 -4.40 -1.73
C ASP A 74 31.18 -4.48 -0.23
N LEU A 75 31.48 -5.61 0.43
CA LEU A 75 31.16 -5.79 1.86
C LEU A 75 31.79 -4.71 2.75
N GLU A 76 32.99 -4.24 2.40
CA GLU A 76 33.72 -3.21 3.15
C GLU A 76 33.41 -1.77 2.71
N ASP A 77 32.40 -1.56 1.86
CA ASP A 77 31.99 -0.23 1.41
C ASP A 77 31.51 0.65 2.58
N GLU A 78 31.97 1.90 2.63
CA GLU A 78 31.67 2.84 3.72
C GLU A 78 30.16 3.15 3.82
N GLY A 79 29.46 3.25 2.68
CA GLY A 79 28.02 3.50 2.63
C GLY A 79 27.22 2.30 3.13
N ARG A 80 27.63 1.08 2.75
CA ARG A 80 27.05 -0.17 3.26
C ARG A 80 27.23 -0.31 4.77
N ILE A 81 28.43 -0.03 5.28
CA ILE A 81 28.73 -0.06 6.72
C ILE A 81 27.87 0.96 7.46
N ALA A 82 27.77 2.19 6.96
CA ALA A 82 26.94 3.24 7.56
C ALA A 82 25.46 2.85 7.61
N LEU A 83 24.93 2.24 6.53
CA LEU A 83 23.56 1.74 6.48
C LEU A 83 23.31 0.65 7.53
N GLY A 84 24.24 -0.31 7.65
CA GLY A 84 24.20 -1.34 8.67
C GLY A 84 24.26 -0.79 10.10
N ALA A 85 25.07 0.26 10.32
CA ALA A 85 25.22 0.93 11.61
C ALA A 85 23.90 1.52 12.12
N GLN A 86 23.19 2.22 11.23
CA GLN A 86 21.91 2.85 11.55
C GLN A 86 20.83 1.81 11.88
N HIS A 87 20.74 0.74 11.08
CA HIS A 87 19.80 -0.35 11.35
C HIS A 87 20.10 -1.06 12.67
N PHE A 88 21.37 -1.37 12.92
CA PHE A 88 21.80 -2.01 14.16
C PHE A 88 21.47 -1.17 15.39
N ALA A 89 21.74 0.14 15.33
CA ALA A 89 21.50 1.08 16.43
C ALA A 89 20.04 1.12 16.89
N GLN A 90 19.11 1.10 15.94
CA GLN A 90 17.69 1.21 16.21
C GLN A 90 17.07 -0.10 16.73
N ASN A 91 17.53 -1.25 16.18
CA ASN A 91 16.85 -2.53 16.31
C ASN A 91 17.64 -3.56 17.14
N CYS A 92 18.94 -3.70 16.86
CA CYS A 92 19.75 -4.80 17.40
C CYS A 92 20.37 -4.46 18.77
N VAL A 93 20.81 -3.21 18.97
CA VAL A 93 21.50 -2.76 20.21
C VAL A 93 20.72 -3.04 21.47
N ARG A 94 19.38 -2.92 21.42
CA ARG A 94 18.52 -3.10 22.59
C ARG A 94 18.67 -4.49 23.22
N CYS A 95 18.98 -5.49 22.40
CA CYS A 95 19.24 -6.85 22.82
C CYS A 95 20.74 -7.17 22.89
N HIS A 96 21.53 -6.71 21.92
CA HIS A 96 22.92 -7.15 21.74
C HIS A 96 23.97 -6.22 22.34
N GLY A 97 23.59 -5.04 22.82
CA GLY A 97 24.52 -3.98 23.24
C GLY A 97 25.34 -3.43 22.07
N ALA A 98 26.30 -2.58 22.40
CA ALA A 98 27.20 -1.92 21.47
C ALA A 98 28.50 -1.51 22.21
N PRO A 99 29.55 -1.06 21.52
CA PRO A 99 30.75 -0.52 22.16
C PRO A 99 30.40 0.55 23.20
N GLY A 100 30.78 0.32 24.47
CA GLY A 100 30.42 1.19 25.60
C GLY A 100 28.97 1.07 26.10
N ILE A 101 28.13 0.26 25.47
CA ILE A 101 26.72 0.06 25.78
C ILE A 101 26.48 -1.40 26.20
N GLY A 102 26.26 -1.63 27.50
CA GLY A 102 25.94 -2.95 28.03
C GLY A 102 24.52 -3.43 27.68
N GLN A 103 24.27 -4.73 27.86
CA GLN A 103 22.95 -5.33 27.66
C GLN A 103 22.04 -5.12 28.87
N ASN A 104 20.74 -4.94 28.62
CA ASN A 104 19.73 -4.77 29.66
C ASN A 104 19.61 -6.03 30.55
N PRO A 105 19.48 -5.90 31.89
CA PRO A 105 19.27 -7.04 32.80
C PRO A 105 18.11 -7.98 32.43
N MET A 106 17.03 -7.46 31.85
CA MET A 106 15.90 -8.27 31.35
C MET A 106 16.32 -9.13 30.17
N VAL A 107 17.12 -8.58 29.26
CA VAL A 107 17.70 -9.33 28.13
C VAL A 107 18.69 -10.38 28.63
N LEU A 108 19.51 -10.04 29.62
CA LEU A 108 20.42 -10.99 30.28
C LEU A 108 19.69 -12.14 30.99
N ALA A 109 18.41 -11.94 31.35
CA ALA A 109 17.55 -12.97 31.92
C ALA A 109 16.85 -13.86 30.88
N MET A 110 16.89 -13.52 29.58
CA MET A 110 16.29 -14.31 28.51
C MET A 110 17.00 -15.67 28.33
N LYS A 111 16.25 -16.65 27.80
CA LYS A 111 16.71 -18.00 27.45
C LYS A 111 16.31 -18.32 25.99
N PRO A 112 17.27 -18.50 25.06
CA PRO A 112 18.70 -18.26 25.23
C PRO A 112 19.01 -16.78 25.47
N THR A 113 20.11 -16.51 26.18
CA THR A 113 20.54 -15.14 26.45
C THR A 113 21.18 -14.54 25.19
N PRO A 114 20.69 -13.41 24.66
CA PRO A 114 21.33 -12.72 23.55
C PRO A 114 22.78 -12.40 23.89
N GLN A 115 23.67 -12.62 22.93
CA GLN A 115 25.10 -12.38 23.15
C GLN A 115 25.43 -10.90 23.02
N HIS A 116 26.35 -10.40 23.84
CA HIS A 116 26.95 -9.09 23.65
C HIS A 116 27.84 -9.13 22.42
N LEU A 117 27.34 -8.64 21.28
CA LEU A 117 27.99 -8.85 19.99
C LEU A 117 29.43 -8.34 19.94
N PRO A 118 29.77 -7.12 20.41
CA PRO A 118 31.16 -6.64 20.37
C PRO A 118 32.18 -7.57 21.03
N SER A 119 31.75 -8.49 21.92
CA SER A 119 32.64 -9.44 22.60
C SER A 119 32.74 -10.81 21.92
N VAL A 120 31.93 -11.08 20.88
CA VAL A 120 31.81 -12.42 20.29
C VAL A 120 31.73 -12.44 18.76
N ILE A 121 31.83 -11.30 18.07
CA ILE A 121 31.64 -11.21 16.61
C ILE A 121 32.58 -12.13 15.80
N ASP A 122 33.76 -12.46 16.32
CA ASP A 122 34.74 -13.33 15.64
C ASP A 122 34.39 -14.82 15.68
N GLN A 123 33.30 -15.21 16.34
CA GLN A 123 32.91 -16.61 16.44
C GLN A 123 32.22 -17.15 15.19
N PHE A 124 31.84 -16.29 14.25
CA PHE A 124 31.11 -16.62 13.03
C PHE A 124 31.76 -15.95 11.82
N THR A 125 31.74 -16.62 10.68
CA THR A 125 32.10 -16.09 9.36
C THR A 125 30.99 -15.18 8.80
N ASP A 126 31.27 -14.44 7.72
CA ASP A 126 30.31 -13.49 7.13
C ASP A 126 29.05 -14.20 6.63
N ALA A 127 29.24 -15.33 5.95
CA ALA A 127 28.16 -16.20 5.50
C ALA A 127 27.34 -16.78 6.66
N GLU A 128 27.99 -17.12 7.78
CA GLU A 128 27.28 -17.60 8.97
C GLU A 128 26.48 -16.47 9.63
N LEU A 129 27.01 -15.24 9.70
CA LEU A 129 26.27 -14.07 10.20
C LEU A 129 25.06 -13.76 9.31
N TYR A 130 25.23 -13.84 7.99
CA TYR A 130 24.15 -13.69 7.02
C TYR A 130 23.01 -14.67 7.31
N VAL A 131 23.31 -15.98 7.46
CA VAL A 131 22.30 -17.00 7.75
C VAL A 131 21.57 -16.73 9.07
N ILE A 132 22.31 -16.32 10.11
CA ILE A 132 21.72 -16.03 11.43
C ILE A 132 20.73 -14.88 11.34
N LEU A 133 21.05 -13.81 10.59
CA LEU A 133 20.17 -12.67 10.39
C LEU A 133 18.98 -13.03 9.49
N GLU A 134 19.22 -13.75 8.39
CA GLU A 134 18.20 -14.15 7.42
C GLU A 134 17.14 -15.04 8.07
N LYS A 135 17.57 -16.09 8.77
CA LYS A 135 16.69 -17.16 9.26
C LYS A 135 16.27 -16.98 10.72
N GLY A 136 16.93 -16.11 11.47
CA GLY A 136 16.71 -15.95 12.91
C GLY A 136 17.05 -17.23 13.68
N VAL A 137 16.56 -17.31 14.93
CA VAL A 137 16.75 -18.51 15.77
C VAL A 137 15.42 -18.91 16.40
N MET A 138 14.88 -20.04 15.92
CA MET A 138 13.64 -20.62 16.44
C MET A 138 13.72 -20.85 17.95
N MET A 139 12.60 -20.63 18.66
CA MET A 139 12.50 -20.73 20.12
C MET A 139 13.43 -19.75 20.87
N SER A 140 13.74 -18.61 20.25
CA SER A 140 14.43 -17.49 20.88
C SER A 140 13.74 -16.17 20.54
N ALA A 141 14.21 -15.07 21.14
CA ALA A 141 13.77 -13.72 20.80
C ALA A 141 14.51 -13.15 19.58
N MET A 142 15.30 -13.94 18.85
CA MET A 142 15.97 -13.54 17.61
C MET A 142 15.06 -13.86 16.42
N PRO A 143 14.33 -12.87 15.87
CA PRO A 143 13.44 -13.09 14.73
C PRO A 143 14.24 -13.39 13.46
N ALA A 144 13.57 -14.00 12.47
CA ALA A 144 14.07 -14.03 11.10
C ALA A 144 14.00 -12.63 10.48
N TRP A 145 14.76 -12.41 9.41
CA TRP A 145 14.67 -11.16 8.67
C TRP A 145 13.24 -11.00 8.12
N PRO A 146 12.58 -9.84 8.29
CA PRO A 146 11.18 -9.66 7.92
C PRO A 146 10.94 -9.71 6.41
N ALA A 147 11.98 -9.46 5.60
CA ALA A 147 11.91 -9.49 4.14
C ALA A 147 12.94 -10.48 3.56
N PRO A 148 12.63 -11.79 3.48
CA PRO A 148 13.61 -12.83 3.17
C PRO A 148 14.25 -12.70 1.77
N ASP A 149 13.61 -11.99 0.84
CA ASP A 149 14.11 -11.75 -0.51
C ASP A 149 15.08 -10.54 -0.62
N ARG A 150 15.46 -9.93 0.50
CA ARG A 150 16.32 -8.72 0.57
C ARG A 150 17.70 -9.02 1.15
N ALA A 151 18.44 -9.87 0.45
CA ALA A 151 19.80 -10.25 0.82
C ALA A 151 20.75 -9.05 1.00
N ASP A 152 20.52 -7.97 0.24
CA ASP A 152 21.30 -6.73 0.26
C ASP A 152 21.24 -6.01 1.63
N GLU A 153 20.07 -6.03 2.28
CA GLU A 153 19.87 -5.43 3.61
C GLU A 153 20.63 -6.20 4.69
N ILE A 154 20.59 -7.53 4.59
CA ILE A 154 21.25 -8.44 5.52
C ILE A 154 22.77 -8.25 5.44
N TRP A 155 23.33 -8.21 4.23
CA TRP A 155 24.76 -7.98 4.02
C TRP A 155 25.24 -6.63 4.54
N SER A 156 24.39 -5.60 4.50
CA SER A 156 24.72 -4.28 5.09
C SER A 156 24.87 -4.37 6.61
N THR A 157 23.98 -5.13 7.26
CA THR A 157 24.08 -5.40 8.70
C THR A 157 25.31 -6.26 9.04
N VAL A 158 25.63 -7.27 8.23
CA VAL A 158 26.87 -8.07 8.39
C VAL A 158 28.12 -7.20 8.28
N ALA A 159 28.18 -6.32 7.27
CA ALA A 159 29.29 -5.39 7.06
C ALA A 159 29.55 -4.51 8.30
N PHE A 160 28.49 -3.98 8.91
CA PHE A 160 28.61 -3.20 10.14
C PHE A 160 28.98 -4.04 11.36
N ILE A 161 28.33 -5.20 11.57
CA ILE A 161 28.59 -6.08 12.72
C ILE A 161 30.08 -6.45 12.78
N ARG A 162 30.75 -6.58 11.64
CA ARG A 162 32.20 -6.82 11.57
C ARG A 162 33.06 -5.73 12.17
N GLN A 163 32.61 -4.48 12.12
CA GLN A 163 33.35 -3.35 12.68
C GLN A 163 33.26 -3.28 14.20
N LEU A 164 32.28 -3.94 14.83
CA LEU A 164 31.98 -3.81 16.27
C LEU A 164 33.10 -4.28 17.20
N GLY A 165 33.93 -5.24 16.78
CA GLY A 165 34.99 -5.80 17.63
C GLY A 165 36.12 -4.81 17.93
N ASP A 166 36.44 -3.96 16.95
CA ASP A 166 37.57 -3.02 17.01
C ASP A 166 37.15 -1.57 17.29
N MET A 167 35.84 -1.30 17.22
CA MET A 167 35.27 0.04 17.39
C MET A 167 35.19 0.44 18.87
N ASP A 168 35.63 1.65 19.20
CA ASP A 168 35.42 2.23 20.53
C ASP A 168 34.06 2.92 20.65
N ALA A 169 33.65 3.23 21.89
CA ALA A 169 32.35 3.83 22.16
C ALA A 169 32.16 5.20 21.50
N ALA A 170 33.23 6.00 21.37
CA ALA A 170 33.14 7.33 20.78
C ALA A 170 32.93 7.25 19.27
N THR A 171 33.66 6.36 18.61
CA THR A 171 33.55 6.07 17.18
C THR A 171 32.16 5.50 16.85
N TYR A 172 31.66 4.60 17.71
CA TYR A 172 30.31 4.06 17.56
C TYR A 172 29.24 5.16 17.67
N VAL A 173 29.33 6.02 18.69
CA VAL A 173 28.38 7.13 18.89
C VAL A 173 28.42 8.12 17.72
N ASP A 174 29.60 8.48 17.24
CA ASP A 174 29.76 9.39 16.08
C ASP A 174 29.12 8.80 14.81
N MET A 175 29.29 7.49 14.59
CA MET A 175 28.73 6.80 13.42
C MET A 175 27.20 6.69 13.44
N VAL A 176 26.58 6.50 14.61
CA VAL A 176 25.13 6.32 14.74
C VAL A 176 24.39 7.61 15.09
N SER A 177 25.13 8.63 15.54
CA SER A 177 24.62 9.91 15.99
C SER A 177 25.62 11.04 15.67
N PRO A 178 25.86 11.32 14.38
CA PRO A 178 26.78 12.38 13.97
C PRO A 178 26.36 13.74 14.56
N GLU A 179 27.34 14.56 14.96
CA GLU A 179 27.07 15.89 15.55
C GLU A 179 26.16 16.73 14.63
N ALA A 180 25.15 17.35 15.26
CA ALA A 180 24.24 18.38 14.75
C ALA A 180 24.08 18.43 13.22
N SER A 181 23.05 17.77 12.70
CA SER A 181 22.54 18.18 11.39
C SER A 181 21.96 19.59 11.50
N ASP A 182 22.03 20.36 10.41
CA ASP A 182 21.39 21.69 10.33
C ASP A 182 19.84 21.59 10.28
N ALA A 183 19.26 20.44 10.67
CA ALA A 183 17.83 20.22 10.67
C ALA A 183 17.16 20.90 11.89
N PRO A 184 16.02 21.58 11.71
CA PRO A 184 15.34 22.31 12.78
C PRO A 184 14.69 21.38 13.83
N GLU A 185 14.69 21.79 15.10
CA GLU A 185 13.97 21.11 16.19
C GLU A 185 12.44 21.29 16.05
N MET A 186 11.66 20.22 16.28
CA MET A 186 10.18 20.27 16.26
C MET A 186 9.57 20.01 17.65
N GLU A 187 8.58 20.82 18.03
CA GLU A 187 7.86 20.72 19.31
C GLU A 187 6.58 19.87 19.14
N PHE A 188 6.45 18.76 19.88
CA PHE A 188 5.27 17.89 19.85
C PHE A 188 4.32 18.21 21.03
N GLY A 189 3.01 18.23 20.76
CA GLY A 189 1.97 18.51 21.77
C GLY A 189 1.88 17.48 22.91
N PRO A 190 0.98 17.68 23.88
CA PRO A 190 0.89 16.81 25.05
C PRO A 190 0.46 15.38 24.69
N LEU A 191 1.12 14.39 25.31
CA LEU A 191 0.82 12.96 25.17
C LEU A 191 -0.63 12.63 25.59
N VAL A 192 -1.32 11.81 24.80
CA VAL A 192 -2.68 11.32 25.11
C VAL A 192 -2.61 10.23 26.19
N GLU A 193 -3.54 10.25 27.16
CA GLU A 193 -3.66 9.21 28.20
C GLU A 193 -4.03 7.86 27.57
N ALA A 194 -3.31 6.80 27.94
CA ALA A 194 -3.54 5.45 27.42
C ALA A 194 -4.86 4.85 27.93
N GLU A 195 -5.69 4.36 27.00
CA GLU A 195 -6.89 3.58 27.32
C GLU A 195 -6.50 2.18 27.87
N PRO A 196 -7.24 1.62 28.84
CA PRO A 196 -6.90 0.33 29.43
C PRO A 196 -7.20 -0.84 28.49
N MET A 197 -6.18 -1.67 28.23
CA MET A 197 -6.30 -2.95 27.52
C MET A 197 -7.18 -3.95 28.27
N ASP A 198 -8.09 -4.64 27.56
CA ASP A 198 -8.90 -5.74 28.10
C ASP A 198 -8.08 -7.05 28.11
N PHE A 199 -7.73 -7.54 29.29
CA PHE A 199 -6.88 -8.71 29.49
C PHE A 199 -7.64 -10.06 29.49
N TYR A 200 -8.95 -10.08 29.17
CA TYR A 200 -9.78 -11.29 29.27
C TYR A 200 -10.13 -11.97 27.93
N LEU A 201 -9.20 -12.06 26.99
CA LEU A 201 -9.38 -12.87 25.78
C LEU A 201 -9.28 -14.38 26.10
N THR A 202 -10.35 -15.14 25.80
CA THR A 202 -10.46 -16.61 25.96
C THR A 202 -10.30 -17.39 24.65
N ARG A 203 -9.83 -16.75 23.58
CA ARG A 203 -9.42 -17.42 22.34
C ARG A 203 -7.91 -17.56 22.33
N TYR A 204 -7.39 -18.74 21.95
CA TYR A 204 -5.97 -18.87 21.59
C TYR A 204 -5.64 -17.81 20.51
N PRO A 205 -4.46 -17.16 20.55
CA PRO A 205 -4.06 -16.29 19.45
C PRO A 205 -3.91 -17.18 18.21
N MET A 206 -4.93 -17.11 17.35
CA MET A 206 -4.79 -17.54 15.97
C MET A 206 -4.06 -16.40 15.26
N GLU A 207 -2.94 -16.72 14.62
CA GLU A 207 -2.11 -15.91 13.71
C GLU A 207 -2.21 -14.37 13.92
N GLU A 208 -1.13 -13.81 14.49
CA GLU A 208 -0.66 -12.42 14.28
C GLU A 208 -1.50 -11.22 14.77
N HIS A 209 -2.42 -11.40 15.70
CA HIS A 209 -2.92 -10.26 16.49
C HIS A 209 -2.14 -10.15 17.80
N LEU A 210 -1.15 -9.23 17.87
CA LEU A 210 -0.70 -8.49 19.07
C LEU A 210 0.50 -7.54 18.74
N TYR A 211 0.32 -6.59 17.82
CA TYR A 211 1.00 -5.28 17.89
C TYR A 211 -0.02 -4.24 18.36
N ALA A 212 -0.49 -4.40 19.59
CA ALA A 212 -1.18 -3.32 20.27
C ALA A 212 -0.12 -2.27 20.61
N ALA A 213 -0.09 -1.18 19.84
CA ALA A 213 0.71 -0.03 20.19
C ALA A 213 0.29 0.47 21.59
N PRO A 214 1.25 0.83 22.47
CA PRO A 214 2.67 0.58 22.33
C PRO A 214 3.06 -0.76 22.97
N THR A 215 3.62 -1.68 22.18
CA THR A 215 4.48 -2.75 22.67
C THR A 215 5.73 -2.11 23.26
N GLY A 216 5.67 -1.84 24.57
CA GLY A 216 6.64 -1.05 25.31
C GLY A 216 8.09 -1.52 25.12
N GLY A 217 8.94 -0.59 24.70
CA GLY A 217 10.37 -0.76 24.58
C GLY A 217 11.17 0.54 24.53
N PHE A 218 10.91 1.46 25.48
CA PHE A 218 11.73 2.64 25.82
C PHE A 218 11.51 3.92 24.97
N ALA A 219 10.38 4.55 25.30
CA ALA A 219 9.97 5.96 25.34
C ALA A 219 10.91 7.16 25.03
N ASP A 220 12.16 7.00 24.59
CA ASP A 220 13.02 8.17 24.29
C ASP A 220 13.03 8.58 22.80
N TYR A 221 12.48 7.75 21.90
CA TYR A 221 12.50 8.01 20.45
C TYR A 221 11.32 8.86 19.97
N ALA A 222 10.16 8.77 20.60
CA ALA A 222 8.98 9.59 20.26
C ALA A 222 9.03 11.00 20.91
N LEU A 223 9.95 11.22 21.86
CA LEU A 223 10.03 12.46 22.66
C LEU A 223 11.25 13.33 22.33
N ALA A 224 12.16 12.89 21.45
CA ALA A 224 13.40 13.62 21.15
C ALA A 224 13.30 14.64 19.98
N GLY A 225 12.14 14.79 19.33
CA GLY A 225 11.96 15.92 18.39
C GLY A 225 12.54 15.76 16.98
N VAL A 226 13.14 14.62 16.60
CA VAL A 226 13.88 14.47 15.32
C VAL A 226 13.43 13.36 14.33
N PRO A 227 12.12 13.06 14.12
CA PRO A 227 11.70 12.07 13.09
C PRO A 227 12.19 12.38 11.66
N VAL A 228 12.25 13.65 11.28
CA VAL A 228 12.55 14.08 9.90
C VAL A 228 14.00 13.77 9.50
N ALA A 229 14.97 13.93 10.40
CA ALA A 229 16.38 13.64 10.09
C ALA A 229 16.61 12.15 9.75
N GLN A 230 15.83 11.25 10.35
CA GLN A 230 15.95 9.81 10.09
C GLN A 230 15.30 9.43 8.76
N CYS A 231 14.16 10.05 8.42
CA CYS A 231 13.54 9.91 7.10
C CYS A 231 14.46 10.45 5.99
N ALA A 232 15.10 11.60 6.23
CA ALA A 232 15.98 12.30 5.29
C ALA A 232 17.22 11.48 4.88
N THR A 233 17.67 10.54 5.70
CA THR A 233 18.78 9.63 5.36
C THR A 233 18.49 8.81 4.10
N CYS A 234 17.22 8.44 3.88
CA CYS A 234 16.79 7.70 2.69
C CYS A 234 16.08 8.61 1.68
N HIS A 235 15.20 9.48 2.16
CA HIS A 235 14.34 10.31 1.31
C HIS A 235 14.96 11.67 0.95
N GLY A 236 16.14 12.01 1.46
CA GLY A 236 16.74 13.33 1.29
C GLY A 236 16.19 14.35 2.29
N ALA A 237 17.02 15.31 2.67
CA ALA A 237 16.59 16.44 3.51
C ALA A 237 15.45 17.24 2.87
N GLU A 238 15.40 17.19 1.54
CA GLU A 238 14.36 17.84 0.75
C GLU A 238 13.27 16.87 0.28
N GLY A 239 13.27 15.60 0.76
CA GLY A 239 12.22 14.62 0.46
C GLY A 239 12.19 14.09 -0.98
N ASP A 240 13.20 14.37 -1.80
CA ASP A 240 13.26 14.08 -3.24
C ASP A 240 13.84 12.69 -3.61
N GLY A 241 14.34 11.95 -2.62
CA GLY A 241 14.97 10.65 -2.78
C GLY A 241 16.42 10.70 -3.25
N ALA A 242 17.05 11.87 -3.33
CA ALA A 242 18.39 12.05 -3.87
C ALA A 242 19.49 11.18 -3.23
N PRO A 243 19.56 10.99 -1.89
CA PRO A 243 20.63 10.21 -1.26
C PRO A 243 20.72 8.75 -1.70
N THR A 244 19.65 8.23 -2.30
CA THR A 244 19.55 6.84 -2.74
C THR A 244 19.52 6.73 -4.26
N THR A 245 19.95 7.77 -4.99
CA THR A 245 19.89 7.82 -6.46
C THR A 245 18.47 7.53 -7.01
N GLY A 246 17.44 7.97 -6.27
CA GLY A 246 16.04 7.72 -6.61
C GLY A 246 15.56 6.30 -6.31
N GLU A 247 16.28 5.49 -5.54
CA GLU A 247 15.77 4.19 -5.06
C GLU A 247 14.71 4.37 -3.96
N ALA A 248 14.78 5.44 -3.16
CA ALA A 248 13.70 5.92 -2.33
C ALA A 248 12.78 6.83 -3.16
N PRO A 249 11.45 6.79 -2.93
CA PRO A 249 10.54 7.68 -3.62
C PRO A 249 10.75 9.13 -3.20
N ASN A 250 10.49 10.02 -4.15
CA ASN A 250 10.20 11.41 -3.90
C ASN A 250 8.85 11.54 -3.20
N LEU A 251 8.89 12.04 -1.96
CA LEU A 251 7.73 12.24 -1.10
C LEU A 251 7.06 13.59 -1.35
N THR A 252 7.81 14.61 -1.81
CA THR A 252 7.32 15.99 -2.01
C THR A 252 6.26 16.14 -3.08
N ILE A 253 6.20 15.17 -3.99
CA ILE A 253 5.20 15.17 -5.05
C ILE A 253 3.90 14.50 -4.60
N GLN A 254 3.82 13.86 -3.42
CA GLN A 254 2.62 13.13 -2.97
C GLN A 254 1.72 13.98 -2.08
N SER A 255 0.44 13.62 -1.96
CA SER A 255 -0.45 14.27 -0.99
C SER A 255 -0.23 13.76 0.43
N PRO A 256 -0.54 14.57 1.45
CA PRO A 256 -0.57 14.12 2.83
C PRO A 256 -1.44 12.87 3.03
N ASP A 257 -2.65 12.83 2.47
CA ASP A 257 -3.54 11.67 2.63
C ASP A 257 -2.93 10.39 2.06
N TYR A 258 -2.29 10.47 0.89
CA TYR A 258 -1.60 9.32 0.30
C TYR A 258 -0.44 8.85 1.16
N LEU A 259 0.38 9.79 1.67
CA LEU A 259 1.53 9.48 2.51
C LEU A 259 1.10 8.87 3.84
N SER A 260 0.05 9.41 4.48
CA SER A 260 -0.50 8.87 5.73
C SER A 260 -1.00 7.44 5.50
N ALA A 261 -1.81 7.22 4.47
CA ALA A 261 -2.31 5.89 4.16
C ALA A 261 -1.21 4.90 3.74
N ALA A 262 -0.17 5.36 3.03
CA ALA A 262 0.98 4.54 2.69
C ALA A 262 1.74 4.08 3.95
N LEU A 263 2.01 4.99 4.89
CA LEU A 263 2.65 4.68 6.17
C LEU A 263 1.79 3.74 7.01
N GLN A 264 0.48 4.00 7.12
CA GLN A 264 -0.45 3.11 7.82
C GLN A 264 -0.48 1.71 7.20
N SER A 265 -0.49 1.60 5.87
CA SER A 265 -0.46 0.31 5.18
C SER A 265 0.86 -0.43 5.38
N TYR A 266 1.98 0.29 5.47
CA TYR A 266 3.26 -0.32 5.85
C TYR A 266 3.23 -0.82 7.29
N ALA A 267 2.74 -0.02 8.23
CA ALA A 267 2.64 -0.38 9.65
C ALA A 267 1.71 -1.60 9.86
N ALA A 268 0.61 -1.68 9.10
CA ALA A 268 -0.36 -2.76 9.14
C ALA A 268 0.11 -4.06 8.44
N GLY A 269 1.18 -3.99 7.65
CA GLY A 269 1.65 -5.13 6.85
C GLY A 269 0.98 -5.26 5.48
N ASP A 270 -0.08 -4.50 5.21
CA ASP A 270 -0.85 -4.47 3.96
C ASP A 270 -0.02 -4.07 2.74
N ARG A 271 0.98 -3.20 2.96
CA ARG A 271 1.98 -2.81 1.97
C ARG A 271 3.33 -3.38 2.38
N HIS A 272 3.96 -4.16 1.50
CA HIS A 272 5.18 -4.89 1.85
C HIS A 272 6.44 -4.04 1.59
N SER A 273 7.35 -3.98 2.57
CA SER A 273 8.69 -3.39 2.45
C SER A 273 9.55 -3.72 3.67
N GLY A 274 10.71 -4.36 3.45
CA GLY A 274 11.69 -4.63 4.50
C GLY A 274 12.25 -3.39 5.20
N TYR A 275 12.20 -2.22 4.54
CA TYR A 275 12.56 -0.93 5.14
C TYR A 275 11.36 -0.23 5.78
N MET A 276 10.33 0.06 4.98
CA MET A 276 9.26 0.96 5.41
C MET A 276 8.29 0.32 6.40
N GLN A 277 8.13 -1.00 6.42
CA GLN A 277 7.33 -1.66 7.46
C GLN A 277 8.02 -1.54 8.83
N VAL A 278 9.35 -1.62 8.87
CA VAL A 278 10.13 -1.43 10.11
C VAL A 278 10.02 0.00 10.60
N VAL A 279 10.12 0.98 9.70
CA VAL A 279 9.98 2.40 10.06
C VAL A 279 8.55 2.72 10.49
N ALA A 280 7.55 2.35 9.69
CA ALA A 280 6.17 2.76 9.92
C ALA A 280 5.53 2.08 11.13
N SER A 281 5.89 0.82 11.45
CA SER A 281 5.40 0.12 12.64
C SER A 281 5.83 0.74 13.97
N GLN A 282 6.77 1.70 13.93
CA GLN A 282 7.25 2.44 15.11
C GLN A 282 6.57 3.80 15.27
N LEU A 283 5.77 4.24 14.29
CA LEU A 283 5.10 5.54 14.31
C LEU A 283 3.71 5.40 14.93
N SER A 284 3.31 6.38 15.75
CA SER A 284 1.91 6.57 16.10
C SER A 284 1.13 7.20 14.95
N ASP A 285 -0.20 7.06 14.94
CA ASP A 285 -1.06 7.69 13.92
C ASP A 285 -0.80 9.20 13.81
N SER A 286 -0.67 9.89 14.95
CA SER A 286 -0.33 11.32 14.98
C SER A 286 1.04 11.65 14.39
N GLN A 287 2.02 10.76 14.49
CA GLN A 287 3.34 10.94 13.88
C GLN A 287 3.27 10.67 12.37
N ILE A 288 2.50 9.67 11.95
CA ILE A 288 2.23 9.39 10.54
C ILE A 288 1.60 10.62 9.89
N ASP A 289 0.55 11.19 10.49
CA ASP A 289 -0.13 12.37 9.96
C ASP A 289 0.79 13.60 9.93
N ALA A 290 1.60 13.82 10.98
CA ALA A 290 2.57 14.91 11.01
C ALA A 290 3.63 14.79 9.90
N LEU A 291 4.17 13.59 9.68
CA LEU A 291 5.16 13.32 8.63
C LEU A 291 4.54 13.44 7.24
N ALA A 292 3.32 12.96 7.07
CA ALA A 292 2.58 13.07 5.83
C ALA A 292 2.34 14.53 5.43
N ASN A 293 1.91 15.37 6.38
CA ASN A 293 1.76 16.82 6.16
C ASN A 293 3.11 17.50 5.90
N TYR A 294 4.15 17.13 6.64
CA TYR A 294 5.48 17.70 6.43
C TYR A 294 5.99 17.47 5.00
N TYR A 295 5.97 16.21 4.54
CA TYR A 295 6.47 15.88 3.20
C TYR A 295 5.52 16.27 2.07
N GLY A 296 4.20 16.15 2.27
CA GLY A 296 3.22 16.36 1.22
C GLY A 296 2.71 17.79 1.08
N ASP A 297 2.95 18.66 2.06
CA ASP A 297 2.42 20.03 2.09
C ASP A 297 3.46 21.08 2.52
N THR A 298 4.37 20.77 3.45
CA THR A 298 5.33 21.78 3.96
C THR A 298 6.56 21.98 3.07
N LEU A 299 7.01 20.93 2.37
CA LEU A 299 8.19 21.00 1.49
C LEU A 299 7.81 21.46 0.07
N GLU A 300 8.71 22.20 -0.59
CA GLU A 300 8.56 22.57 -1.99
C GLU A 300 8.54 21.33 -2.88
N THR A 301 7.47 21.18 -3.67
CA THR A 301 7.33 20.12 -4.67
C THR A 301 8.41 20.27 -5.75
N LYS A 302 9.21 19.22 -5.95
CA LYS A 302 10.26 19.20 -6.99
C LYS A 302 10.32 17.86 -7.70
N ALA A 303 10.85 17.85 -8.92
CA ALA A 303 11.15 16.60 -9.62
C ALA A 303 12.38 15.93 -8.98
N THR A 304 12.42 14.59 -8.99
CA THR A 304 13.67 13.87 -8.69
C THR A 304 14.73 14.23 -9.73
N VAL A 305 15.93 14.57 -9.25
CA VAL A 305 17.07 14.87 -10.13
C VAL A 305 17.47 13.63 -10.92
N MET A 306 17.59 13.76 -12.24
CA MET A 306 18.09 12.72 -13.13
C MET A 306 19.54 13.01 -13.50
N ASP A 307 20.43 12.03 -13.31
CA ASP A 307 21.84 12.18 -13.71
C ASP A 307 22.01 12.18 -15.24
N GLU A 308 21.16 11.45 -15.96
CA GLU A 308 21.15 11.37 -17.42
C GLU A 308 19.71 11.40 -17.96
N ALA A 309 19.51 12.10 -19.08
CA ALA A 309 18.21 12.16 -19.74
C ALA A 309 17.88 10.82 -20.42
N PRO A 310 16.65 10.31 -20.29
CA PRO A 310 16.26 9.03 -20.89
C PRO A 310 16.16 9.14 -22.43
N ASP A 311 16.31 8.01 -23.10
CA ASP A 311 16.23 7.92 -24.56
C ASP A 311 14.87 8.43 -25.08
N ALA A 312 14.90 9.29 -26.09
CA ALA A 312 13.71 9.96 -26.62
C ALA A 312 12.68 8.99 -27.24
N GLU A 313 13.13 7.87 -27.82
CA GLU A 313 12.23 6.85 -28.38
C GLU A 313 11.52 6.10 -27.24
N VAL A 314 12.24 5.80 -26.16
CA VAL A 314 11.68 5.16 -24.96
C VAL A 314 10.65 6.07 -24.28
N VAL A 315 10.95 7.36 -24.17
CA VAL A 315 10.02 8.37 -23.63
C VAL A 315 8.75 8.48 -24.48
N ALA A 316 8.88 8.54 -25.82
CA ALA A 316 7.72 8.65 -26.71
C ALA A 316 6.81 7.40 -26.68
N GLN A 317 7.39 6.21 -26.52
CA GLN A 317 6.62 4.97 -26.30
C GLN A 317 5.87 5.02 -24.96
N GLY A 318 6.55 5.45 -23.89
CA GLY A 318 5.94 5.65 -22.58
C GLY A 318 4.81 6.67 -22.58
N GLU A 319 5.00 7.79 -23.27
CA GLU A 319 4.01 8.86 -23.43
C GLU A 319 2.72 8.33 -24.07
N THR A 320 2.86 7.57 -25.16
CA THR A 320 1.71 6.99 -25.87
C THR A 320 0.92 6.06 -24.96
N LEU A 321 1.61 5.17 -24.24
CA LEU A 321 0.96 4.24 -23.31
C LEU A 321 0.32 4.96 -22.11
N ALA A 322 0.95 6.03 -21.62
CA ALA A 322 0.43 6.83 -20.51
C ALA A 322 -0.84 7.59 -20.89
N MET A 323 -0.92 8.15 -22.11
CA MET A 323 -2.05 8.96 -22.57
C MET A 323 -3.22 8.14 -23.13
N VAL A 324 -2.92 7.07 -23.86
CA VAL A 324 -3.94 6.34 -24.64
C VAL A 324 -4.22 4.96 -24.04
N GLY A 325 -3.25 4.37 -23.34
CA GLY A 325 -3.29 2.96 -22.96
C GLY A 325 -3.08 2.03 -24.15
N ARG A 326 -3.29 0.74 -23.92
CA ARG A 326 -3.28 -0.33 -24.93
C ARG A 326 -4.40 -1.33 -24.61
N PRO A 327 -5.67 -0.97 -24.93
CA PRO A 327 -6.85 -1.72 -24.48
C PRO A 327 -6.88 -3.18 -24.94
N GLU A 328 -6.33 -3.47 -26.13
CA GLU A 328 -6.22 -4.83 -26.68
C GLU A 328 -5.37 -5.78 -25.82
N ASP A 329 -4.47 -5.22 -25.01
CA ASP A 329 -3.63 -5.93 -24.07
C ASP A 329 -4.12 -5.78 -22.62
N GLY A 330 -5.29 -5.16 -22.41
CA GLY A 330 -5.84 -4.89 -21.09
C GLY A 330 -5.02 -3.88 -20.28
N ILE A 331 -4.40 -2.90 -20.94
CA ILE A 331 -3.64 -1.82 -20.30
C ILE A 331 -4.42 -0.51 -20.44
N SER A 332 -4.98 0.01 -19.35
CA SER A 332 -5.66 1.32 -19.33
C SER A 332 -4.66 2.47 -19.49
N ALA A 333 -5.13 3.65 -19.92
CA ALA A 333 -4.27 4.83 -19.94
C ALA A 333 -3.91 5.23 -18.51
N CYS A 334 -2.63 5.45 -18.22
CA CYS A 334 -2.18 5.76 -16.87
C CYS A 334 -2.80 7.06 -16.35
N LEU A 335 -2.99 8.04 -17.24
CA LEU A 335 -3.53 9.36 -16.89
C LEU A 335 -5.03 9.33 -16.56
N ASP A 336 -5.76 8.26 -16.91
CA ASP A 336 -7.19 8.11 -16.57
C ASP A 336 -7.39 8.03 -15.04
N CYS A 337 -6.40 7.50 -14.30
CA CYS A 337 -6.45 7.45 -12.83
C CYS A 337 -5.43 8.35 -12.16
N HIS A 338 -4.23 8.51 -12.72
CA HIS A 338 -3.15 9.27 -12.07
C HIS A 338 -3.18 10.78 -12.36
N GLY A 339 -3.95 11.22 -13.36
CA GLY A 339 -4.03 12.62 -13.80
C GLY A 339 -2.74 13.14 -14.44
N ARG A 340 -2.83 14.22 -15.23
CA ARG A 340 -1.63 14.94 -15.75
C ARG A 340 -0.95 15.80 -14.69
N ASP A 341 -1.77 16.37 -13.80
CA ASP A 341 -1.36 17.42 -12.86
C ASP A 341 -1.43 16.94 -11.39
N GLY A 342 -1.64 15.63 -11.18
CA GLY A 342 -1.72 15.07 -9.83
C GLY A 342 -3.00 15.42 -9.04
N THR A 343 -4.06 15.83 -9.71
CA THR A 343 -5.38 16.19 -9.13
C THR A 343 -6.29 14.98 -8.84
N ALA A 344 -5.80 13.75 -8.97
CA ALA A 344 -6.59 12.53 -8.73
C ALA A 344 -7.00 12.30 -7.26
N ASN A 345 -6.61 13.20 -6.34
CA ASN A 345 -7.10 13.17 -4.97
C ASN A 345 -8.39 13.96 -4.89
N ALA A 346 -9.50 13.26 -5.03
CA ALA A 346 -10.63 13.64 -4.24
C ALA A 346 -10.83 12.69 -3.09
N ASP A 347 -11.47 13.24 -2.07
CA ASP A 347 -11.73 12.66 -0.78
C ASP A 347 -12.06 11.15 -0.87
N GLY A 348 -11.06 10.33 -0.53
CA GLY A 348 -11.21 8.90 -0.33
C GLY A 348 -10.51 7.97 -1.32
N VAL A 349 -9.98 8.44 -2.47
CA VAL A 349 -9.18 7.59 -3.37
C VAL A 349 -7.71 8.00 -3.36
N LEU A 350 -6.89 7.13 -2.77
CA LEU A 350 -5.46 7.35 -2.53
C LEU A 350 -4.63 6.98 -3.76
N VAL A 351 -4.75 7.77 -4.83
CA VAL A 351 -3.94 7.59 -6.06
C VAL A 351 -2.63 8.37 -5.97
N PRO A 352 -1.45 7.72 -6.13
CA PRO A 352 -0.19 8.44 -6.10
C PRO A 352 0.01 9.31 -7.34
N ARG A 353 0.68 10.44 -7.14
CA ARG A 353 1.15 11.33 -8.22
C ARG A 353 2.42 10.76 -8.85
N LEU A 354 2.54 10.82 -10.18
CA LEU A 354 3.64 10.19 -10.92
C LEU A 354 4.63 11.18 -11.56
N ALA A 355 4.15 12.37 -11.95
CA ALA A 355 5.00 13.40 -12.56
C ALA A 355 6.14 13.80 -11.61
N GLY A 356 7.39 13.77 -12.10
CA GLY A 356 8.57 14.10 -11.31
C GLY A 356 9.01 13.02 -10.31
N GLN A 357 8.40 11.84 -10.33
CA GLN A 357 8.84 10.71 -9.51
C GLN A 357 10.12 10.08 -10.10
N SER A 358 10.92 9.42 -9.26
CA SER A 358 12.08 8.66 -9.72
C SER A 358 11.69 7.57 -10.72
N GLN A 359 12.37 7.57 -11.88
CA GLN A 359 12.28 6.51 -12.89
C GLN A 359 12.63 5.13 -12.30
N VAL A 360 13.68 5.08 -11.48
CA VAL A 360 14.17 3.83 -10.85
C VAL A 360 13.15 3.28 -9.88
N TYR A 361 12.58 4.16 -9.04
CA TYR A 361 11.53 3.79 -8.11
C TYR A 361 10.28 3.30 -8.84
N MET A 362 9.78 4.05 -9.83
CA MET A 362 8.58 3.68 -10.58
C MET A 362 8.73 2.33 -11.29
N ALA A 363 9.84 2.12 -11.98
CA ALA A 363 10.09 0.86 -12.67
C ALA A 363 10.07 -0.34 -11.70
N ARG A 364 10.62 -0.16 -10.49
CA ARG A 364 10.58 -1.19 -9.44
C ARG A 364 9.17 -1.38 -8.87
N GLN A 365 8.41 -0.31 -8.63
CA GLN A 365 7.03 -0.44 -8.15
C GLN A 365 6.14 -1.18 -9.15
N LEU A 366 6.25 -0.87 -10.45
CA LEU A 366 5.51 -1.55 -11.51
C LEU A 366 5.87 -3.04 -11.60
N ARG A 367 7.15 -3.39 -11.46
CA ARG A 367 7.57 -4.81 -11.37
C ARG A 367 6.98 -5.50 -10.14
N GLN A 368 6.91 -4.81 -8.99
CA GLN A 368 6.34 -5.37 -7.76
C GLN A 368 4.82 -5.51 -7.83
N PHE A 369 4.12 -4.64 -8.55
CA PHE A 369 2.71 -4.84 -8.84
C PHE A 369 2.50 -6.02 -9.79
N ARG A 370 3.32 -6.13 -10.85
CA ARG A 370 3.27 -7.24 -11.81
C ARG A 370 3.49 -8.61 -11.16
N SER A 371 4.37 -8.69 -10.15
CA SER A 371 4.63 -9.92 -9.39
C SER A 371 3.68 -10.14 -8.21
N GLY A 372 2.84 -9.17 -7.86
CA GLY A 372 2.02 -9.19 -6.64
C GLY A 372 2.81 -8.93 -5.33
N GLY A 373 4.11 -8.63 -5.41
CA GLY A 373 4.98 -8.46 -4.24
C GLY A 373 4.75 -7.18 -3.44
N ARG A 374 4.07 -6.16 -4.00
CA ARG A 374 3.93 -4.83 -3.36
C ARG A 374 2.88 -4.77 -2.23
N GLY A 375 1.84 -5.60 -2.28
CA GLY A 375 0.64 -5.43 -1.45
C GLY A 375 -0.24 -4.25 -1.89
N HIS A 376 -1.01 -3.66 -0.97
CA HIS A 376 -1.97 -2.58 -1.25
C HIS A 376 -1.83 -1.38 -0.30
N THR A 377 -2.18 -0.18 -0.78
CA THR A 377 -2.17 1.09 -0.01
C THR A 377 -3.58 1.55 0.38
N SER A 378 -4.59 0.94 -0.23
CA SER A 378 -6.00 1.15 0.11
C SER A 378 -6.78 -0.12 -0.24
N ILE A 379 -8.05 -0.17 0.16
CA ILE A 379 -8.97 -1.26 -0.21
C ILE A 379 -9.14 -1.40 -1.74
N TRP A 380 -8.81 -0.35 -2.49
CA TRP A 380 -8.78 -0.33 -3.95
C TRP A 380 -7.32 -0.30 -4.46
N SER A 381 -6.90 -1.36 -5.14
CA SER A 381 -5.54 -1.51 -5.68
C SER A 381 -5.56 -2.05 -7.13
N PRO A 382 -5.96 -1.22 -8.11
CA PRO A 382 -6.11 -1.66 -9.51
C PRO A 382 -4.76 -1.93 -10.19
N MET A 383 -3.67 -1.38 -9.66
CA MET A 383 -2.35 -1.40 -10.29
C MET A 383 -1.74 -2.80 -10.44
N THR A 384 -2.10 -3.78 -9.61
CA THR A 384 -1.69 -5.18 -9.82
C THR A 384 -2.22 -5.71 -11.15
N GLY A 385 -3.49 -5.41 -11.48
CA GLY A 385 -4.11 -5.81 -12.74
C GLY A 385 -3.50 -5.08 -13.94
N VAL A 386 -3.33 -3.76 -13.84
CA VAL A 386 -2.71 -2.94 -14.90
C VAL A 386 -1.27 -3.38 -15.16
N ALA A 387 -0.47 -3.56 -14.10
CA ALA A 387 0.95 -3.91 -14.24
C ALA A 387 1.18 -5.34 -14.71
N HIS A 388 0.23 -6.26 -14.48
CA HIS A 388 0.32 -7.65 -14.94
C HIS A 388 0.57 -7.75 -16.45
N ASN A 389 -0.02 -6.85 -17.23
CA ASN A 389 0.04 -6.86 -18.69
C ASN A 389 1.17 -5.99 -19.27
N LEU A 390 1.93 -5.26 -18.44
CA LEU A 390 3.05 -4.43 -18.90
C LEU A 390 4.29 -5.28 -19.21
N THR A 391 4.87 -5.08 -20.39
CA THR A 391 6.19 -5.60 -20.73
C THR A 391 7.31 -4.80 -20.04
N ASP A 392 8.54 -5.32 -20.04
CA ASP A 392 9.69 -4.56 -19.49
C ASP A 392 9.98 -3.27 -20.26
N ALA A 393 9.69 -3.25 -21.57
CA ALA A 393 9.79 -2.06 -22.40
C ALA A 393 8.71 -1.05 -22.02
N ASP A 394 7.47 -1.50 -21.81
CA ASP A 394 6.37 -0.64 -21.35
C ASP A 394 6.70 0.01 -19.99
N ILE A 395 7.19 -0.79 -19.02
CA ILE A 395 7.59 -0.31 -17.69
C ILE A 395 8.71 0.73 -17.80
N ALA A 396 9.74 0.46 -18.62
CA ALA A 396 10.83 1.40 -18.83
C ALA A 396 10.34 2.71 -19.47
N GLY A 397 9.47 2.62 -20.48
CA GLY A 397 8.88 3.75 -21.18
C GLY A 397 8.08 4.65 -20.26
N VAL A 398 7.06 4.12 -19.57
CA VAL A 398 6.19 4.95 -18.71
C VAL A 398 6.96 5.55 -17.53
N SER A 399 7.93 4.80 -16.96
CA SER A 399 8.76 5.32 -15.88
C SER A 399 9.67 6.46 -16.36
N ALA A 400 10.23 6.37 -17.56
CA ALA A 400 11.03 7.44 -18.15
C ALA A 400 10.18 8.67 -18.49
N TYR A 401 8.98 8.46 -19.04
CA TYR A 401 8.04 9.53 -19.37
C TYR A 401 7.64 10.34 -18.13
N PHE A 402 7.13 9.69 -17.08
CA PHE A 402 6.67 10.40 -15.88
C PHE A 402 7.81 11.06 -15.09
N ALA A 403 9.01 10.47 -15.09
CA ALA A 403 10.18 11.08 -14.44
C ALA A 403 10.63 12.37 -15.14
N GLY A 404 10.45 12.45 -16.47
CA GLY A 404 10.77 13.63 -17.27
C GLY A 404 9.73 14.76 -17.17
N LEU A 405 8.56 14.51 -16.56
CA LEU A 405 7.56 15.56 -16.34
C LEU A 405 7.95 16.43 -15.15
N SER A 406 7.72 17.74 -15.26
CA SER A 406 7.75 18.61 -14.09
C SER A 406 6.54 18.31 -13.21
N PRO A 407 6.71 18.07 -11.90
CA PRO A 407 5.58 17.98 -11.00
C PRO A 407 4.91 19.35 -10.98
N MET A 408 3.64 19.38 -11.37
CA MET A 408 2.88 20.63 -11.31
C MET A 408 2.55 20.91 -9.85
N GLU A 409 2.76 22.16 -9.43
CA GLU A 409 2.36 22.63 -8.10
C GLU A 409 0.88 22.26 -7.90
N PRO A 410 0.49 21.67 -6.76
CA PRO A 410 -0.91 21.37 -6.52
C PRO A 410 -1.70 22.66 -6.74
N ALA A 411 -2.66 22.63 -7.68
CA ALA A 411 -3.62 23.72 -7.76
C ALA A 411 -4.16 23.91 -6.33
N PRO A 412 -4.18 25.15 -5.80
CA PRO A 412 -4.72 25.37 -4.47
C PRO A 412 -6.07 24.66 -4.41
N GLN A 413 -6.28 23.83 -3.37
CA GLN A 413 -7.59 23.26 -3.09
C GLN A 413 -8.55 24.44 -3.08
N GLN A 414 -9.27 24.62 -4.17
CA GLN A 414 -10.38 25.53 -4.22
C GLN A 414 -11.49 24.70 -3.61
N ASP A 415 -11.78 24.99 -2.33
CA ASP A 415 -12.88 24.38 -1.57
C ASP A 415 -14.25 24.49 -2.30
N GLU A 416 -14.33 25.25 -3.39
CA GLU A 416 -15.50 25.38 -4.26
C GLU A 416 -15.05 25.66 -5.72
N THR A 417 -15.61 24.95 -6.70
CA THR A 417 -15.51 25.28 -8.13
C THR A 417 -15.96 26.75 -8.32
N PRO A 418 -15.14 27.63 -8.94
CA PRO A 418 -15.55 29.01 -9.15
C PRO A 418 -16.85 29.06 -9.97
N PRO A 419 -17.81 29.93 -9.59
CA PRO A 419 -19.04 30.05 -10.35
C PRO A 419 -18.73 30.46 -11.79
N ALA A 420 -19.49 29.89 -12.74
CA ALA A 420 -19.35 30.18 -14.17
C ALA A 420 -19.30 31.70 -14.42
N THR A 421 -18.32 32.15 -15.20
CA THR A 421 -18.25 33.55 -15.63
C THR A 421 -19.45 33.89 -16.53
N PRO A 422 -19.85 35.16 -16.65
CA PRO A 422 -20.96 35.53 -17.55
C PRO A 422 -20.80 35.05 -19.00
N ALA A 423 -19.56 34.96 -19.50
CA ALA A 423 -19.27 34.45 -20.84
C ALA A 423 -19.45 32.92 -20.92
N GLN A 424 -19.05 32.18 -19.88
CA GLN A 424 -19.29 30.74 -19.78
C GLN A 424 -20.79 30.44 -19.64
N VAL A 425 -21.53 31.24 -18.86
CA VAL A 425 -23.01 31.13 -18.75
C VAL A 425 -23.67 31.32 -20.12
N GLU A 426 -23.34 32.39 -20.85
CA GLU A 426 -23.90 32.65 -22.19
C GLU A 426 -23.57 31.51 -23.18
N THR A 427 -22.34 30.99 -23.12
CA THR A 427 -21.90 29.86 -23.94
C THR A 427 -22.68 28.60 -23.61
N ALA A 428 -22.79 28.25 -22.33
CA ALA A 428 -23.51 27.06 -21.87
C ALA A 428 -25.01 27.12 -22.18
N GLU A 429 -25.68 28.25 -21.90
CA GLU A 429 -27.11 28.44 -22.21
C GLU A 429 -27.40 28.32 -23.72
N THR A 430 -26.50 28.83 -24.56
CA THR A 430 -26.60 28.70 -26.01
C THR A 430 -26.54 27.24 -26.43
N GLN A 431 -25.56 26.47 -25.94
CA GLN A 431 -25.42 25.06 -26.26
C GLN A 431 -26.59 24.22 -25.70
N ILE A 432 -27.04 24.50 -24.48
CA ILE A 432 -28.19 23.83 -23.87
C ILE A 432 -29.45 24.03 -24.72
N THR A 433 -29.71 25.28 -25.14
CA THR A 433 -30.89 25.62 -25.93
C THR A 433 -30.83 24.97 -27.32
N GLN A 434 -29.67 25.00 -27.97
CA GLN A 434 -29.54 24.54 -29.36
C GLN A 434 -29.34 23.02 -29.50
N VAL A 435 -28.79 22.35 -28.48
CA VAL A 435 -28.27 20.99 -28.61
C VAL A 435 -28.80 20.04 -27.53
N CYS A 436 -28.79 20.45 -26.26
CA CYS A 436 -29.04 19.52 -25.15
C CYS A 436 -30.53 19.38 -24.78
N SER A 437 -31.29 20.48 -24.84
CA SER A 437 -32.65 20.59 -24.28
C SER A 437 -33.68 19.66 -24.95
N GLU A 438 -33.49 19.31 -26.23
CA GLU A 438 -34.37 18.39 -26.94
C GLU A 438 -34.49 17.03 -26.23
N CYS A 439 -33.37 16.56 -25.67
CA CYS A 439 -33.26 15.28 -24.99
C CYS A 439 -33.25 15.42 -23.46
N HIS A 440 -32.46 16.33 -22.90
CA HIS A 440 -32.28 16.49 -21.45
C HIS A 440 -33.30 17.43 -20.79
N LYS A 441 -34.21 18.04 -21.57
CA LYS A 441 -35.19 19.06 -21.16
C LYS A 441 -34.54 20.38 -20.81
N GLU A 442 -35.27 21.50 -20.90
CA GLU A 442 -34.69 22.85 -20.68
C GLU A 442 -34.04 23.00 -19.30
N ASP A 443 -34.55 22.28 -18.29
CA ASP A 443 -34.04 22.28 -16.93
C ASP A 443 -32.94 21.25 -16.65
N MET A 444 -32.48 20.52 -17.67
CA MET A 444 -31.41 19.52 -17.58
C MET A 444 -31.65 18.37 -16.58
N ALA A 445 -32.87 18.25 -16.04
CA ALA A 445 -33.23 17.23 -15.05
C ALA A 445 -33.58 15.87 -15.69
N GLY A 446 -33.40 15.72 -17.01
CA GLY A 446 -33.63 14.48 -17.75
C GLY A 446 -35.12 14.17 -17.98
N ALA A 447 -35.45 13.08 -18.65
CA ALA A 447 -36.84 12.71 -18.91
C ALA A 447 -37.44 11.91 -17.73
N PRO A 448 -38.75 12.06 -17.40
CA PRO A 448 -39.39 11.24 -16.37
C PRO A 448 -39.33 9.73 -16.66
N SER A 449 -39.24 9.34 -17.93
CA SER A 449 -39.07 7.95 -18.37
C SER A 449 -37.73 7.33 -17.96
N GLY A 450 -36.72 8.14 -17.65
CA GLY A 450 -35.34 7.70 -17.41
C GLY A 450 -34.52 7.47 -18.68
N GLU A 451 -35.03 7.84 -19.86
CA GLU A 451 -34.27 7.72 -21.12
C GLU A 451 -33.07 8.68 -21.18
N THR A 452 -33.15 9.81 -20.48
CA THR A 452 -32.06 10.78 -20.36
C THR A 452 -31.77 11.07 -18.88
N PRO A 453 -30.49 11.11 -18.48
CA PRO A 453 -30.11 11.34 -17.09
C PRO A 453 -30.39 12.78 -16.65
N ASN A 454 -30.53 12.91 -15.34
CA ASN A 454 -30.44 14.18 -14.64
C ASN A 454 -28.97 14.64 -14.58
N LEU A 455 -28.69 15.78 -15.21
CA LEU A 455 -27.36 16.39 -15.23
C LEU A 455 -27.18 17.39 -14.08
N THR A 456 -28.28 17.93 -13.52
CA THR A 456 -28.25 18.95 -12.46
C THR A 456 -27.71 18.46 -11.11
N ILE A 457 -27.42 17.16 -10.98
CA ILE A 457 -26.85 16.57 -9.76
C ILE A 457 -25.38 16.19 -9.94
N GLN A 458 -24.82 16.32 -11.15
CA GLN A 458 -23.44 15.90 -11.45
C GLN A 458 -22.48 17.07 -11.25
N ASN A 459 -21.21 16.73 -10.99
CA ASN A 459 -20.15 17.72 -10.80
C ASN A 459 -19.41 18.03 -12.12
N VAL A 460 -18.59 19.09 -12.07
CA VAL A 460 -17.82 19.59 -13.22
C VAL A 460 -16.94 18.49 -13.85
N ASP A 461 -16.14 17.79 -13.06
CA ASP A 461 -15.17 16.80 -13.53
C ASP A 461 -15.85 15.59 -14.20
N TYR A 462 -16.97 15.12 -13.65
CA TYR A 462 -17.72 14.02 -14.24
C TYR A 462 -18.31 14.43 -15.58
N ILE A 463 -18.95 15.61 -15.66
CA ILE A 463 -19.60 16.09 -16.88
C ILE A 463 -18.58 16.29 -17.99
N GLU A 464 -17.47 16.97 -17.70
CA GLU A 464 -16.38 17.18 -18.66
C GLU A 464 -15.86 15.82 -19.17
N ARG A 465 -15.54 14.89 -18.26
CA ARG A 465 -15.06 13.55 -18.62
C ARG A 465 -16.04 12.82 -19.53
N GLN A 466 -17.34 12.82 -19.20
CA GLN A 466 -18.34 12.12 -20.01
C GLN A 466 -18.46 12.72 -21.41
N LEU A 467 -18.42 14.04 -21.54
CA LEU A 467 -18.46 14.70 -22.85
C LEU A 467 -17.23 14.34 -23.69
N TYR A 468 -16.04 14.28 -23.10
CA TYR A 468 -14.85 13.80 -23.80
C TYR A 468 -14.94 12.34 -24.19
N ASP A 469 -15.41 11.45 -23.30
CA ASP A 469 -15.52 10.02 -23.62
C ASP A 469 -16.51 9.76 -24.75
N PHE A 470 -17.66 10.47 -24.75
CA PHE A 470 -18.57 10.44 -25.87
C PHE A 470 -17.92 11.00 -27.13
N ARG A 471 -17.17 12.10 -27.05
CA ARG A 471 -16.49 12.72 -28.20
C ARG A 471 -15.45 11.79 -28.84
N SER A 472 -14.63 11.13 -28.03
CA SER A 472 -13.62 10.17 -28.48
C SER A 472 -14.17 8.77 -28.76
N ASN A 473 -15.48 8.56 -28.59
CA ASN A 473 -16.15 7.26 -28.70
C ASN A 473 -15.52 6.19 -27.77
N ARG A 474 -15.03 6.62 -26.59
CA ARG A 474 -14.61 5.77 -25.47
C ARG A 474 -15.78 5.35 -24.60
N ARG A 475 -16.91 6.05 -24.73
CA ARG A 475 -18.20 5.67 -24.16
C ARG A 475 -19.20 5.47 -25.30
N ASP A 476 -19.65 4.24 -25.51
CA ASP A 476 -20.59 3.95 -26.61
C ASP A 476 -21.97 4.56 -26.33
N ASN A 477 -22.30 5.59 -27.12
CA ASN A 477 -23.65 6.11 -27.27
C ASN A 477 -23.72 6.94 -28.55
N SER A 478 -24.34 6.40 -29.60
CA SER A 478 -24.33 7.07 -30.90
C SER A 478 -24.96 8.48 -30.89
N ARG A 479 -25.94 8.74 -30.01
CA ARG A 479 -26.58 10.06 -29.91
C ARG A 479 -25.65 11.07 -29.24
N MET A 480 -25.08 10.71 -28.10
CA MET A 480 -24.18 11.59 -27.36
C MET A 480 -22.84 11.76 -28.07
N HIS A 481 -22.32 10.73 -28.75
CA HIS A 481 -21.12 10.86 -29.60
C HIS A 481 -21.34 11.92 -30.68
N GLN A 482 -22.46 11.86 -31.41
CA GLN A 482 -22.77 12.86 -32.44
C GLN A 482 -22.91 14.28 -31.88
N THR A 483 -23.41 14.42 -30.66
CA THR A 483 -23.49 15.70 -29.95
C THR A 483 -22.10 16.20 -29.56
N ALA A 484 -21.32 15.38 -28.86
CA ALA A 484 -20.05 15.77 -28.25
C ALA A 484 -18.95 16.07 -29.27
N ILE A 485 -18.94 15.42 -30.45
CA ILE A 485 -17.97 15.73 -31.52
C ILE A 485 -18.12 17.13 -32.13
N ARG A 486 -19.21 17.83 -31.84
CA ARG A 486 -19.46 19.20 -32.31
C ARG A 486 -19.10 20.26 -31.28
N LEU A 487 -18.75 19.84 -30.06
CA LEU A 487 -18.33 20.73 -28.99
C LEU A 487 -16.81 20.88 -29.01
N ASP A 488 -16.35 22.13 -28.95
CA ASP A 488 -14.95 22.43 -28.64
C ASP A 488 -14.69 22.39 -27.13
N ASP A 489 -13.41 22.49 -26.73
CA ASP A 489 -13.01 22.35 -25.32
C ASP A 489 -13.57 23.49 -24.46
N GLU A 490 -13.64 24.72 -24.98
CA GLU A 490 -14.22 25.88 -24.28
C GLU A 490 -15.72 25.69 -24.02
N GLN A 491 -16.45 25.10 -24.96
CA GLN A 491 -17.86 24.77 -24.80
C GLN A 491 -18.08 23.63 -23.80
N ILE A 492 -17.23 22.61 -23.79
CA ILE A 492 -17.30 21.50 -22.82
C ILE A 492 -17.05 22.02 -21.41
N ASP A 493 -15.99 22.81 -21.21
CA ASP A 493 -15.66 23.45 -19.93
C ASP A 493 -16.81 24.34 -19.42
N ALA A 494 -17.30 25.25 -20.29
CA ALA A 494 -18.41 26.13 -19.94
C ALA A 494 -19.68 25.35 -19.55
N LEU A 495 -20.00 24.27 -20.26
CA LEU A 495 -21.14 23.40 -19.96
C LEU A 495 -20.96 22.69 -18.61
N ALA A 496 -19.78 22.15 -18.34
CA ALA A 496 -19.49 21.43 -17.11
C ALA A 496 -19.61 22.35 -15.88
N ILE A 497 -18.96 23.52 -15.90
CA ILE A 497 -19.02 24.50 -14.80
C ILE A 497 -20.46 25.04 -14.62
N TYR A 498 -21.17 25.31 -15.73
CA TYR A 498 -22.54 25.81 -15.65
C TYR A 498 -23.52 24.79 -15.04
N LEU A 499 -23.43 23.52 -15.45
CA LEU A 499 -24.28 22.44 -14.92
C LEU A 499 -23.96 22.11 -13.46
N ASP A 500 -22.69 22.22 -13.06
CA ASP A 500 -22.25 22.14 -11.68
C ASP A 500 -22.91 23.22 -10.81
N GLY A 501 -23.00 24.46 -11.30
CA GLY A 501 -23.67 25.56 -10.61
C GLY A 501 -25.22 25.51 -10.59
N MET A 502 -25.87 24.55 -11.28
CA MET A 502 -27.34 24.45 -11.28
C MET A 502 -27.89 23.85 -9.99
N GLU A 503 -29.00 24.41 -9.50
CA GLU A 503 -29.75 23.83 -8.38
C GLU A 503 -30.19 22.37 -8.69
N PRO A 504 -29.87 21.39 -7.83
CA PRO A 504 -30.29 20.00 -8.02
C PRO A 504 -31.81 19.84 -8.13
N LEU A 505 -32.27 19.26 -9.25
CA LEU A 505 -33.69 18.97 -9.48
C LEU A 505 -33.94 17.48 -9.48
N VAL A 506 -34.87 16.98 -8.66
CA VAL A 506 -35.21 15.54 -8.64
C VAL A 506 -36.42 15.26 -9.52
N ARG A 507 -36.27 14.33 -10.47
CA ARG A 507 -37.34 13.90 -11.40
C ARG A 507 -37.45 12.37 -11.43
N GLN A 508 -38.46 11.85 -10.74
CA GLN A 508 -38.71 10.41 -10.63
C GLN A 508 -39.80 9.91 -11.58
N PRO A 509 -39.76 8.61 -11.96
CA PRO A 509 -40.83 7.99 -12.74
C PRO A 509 -42.12 7.90 -11.91
N ALA A 510 -43.27 7.80 -12.59
CA ALA A 510 -44.58 7.69 -11.92
C ALA A 510 -44.76 6.39 -11.12
N GLU A 511 -44.12 5.31 -11.58
CA GLU A 511 -44.09 4.02 -10.92
C GLU A 511 -42.62 3.66 -10.62
N PRO A 512 -42.28 3.28 -9.38
CA PRO A 512 -40.89 2.98 -9.01
C PRO A 512 -40.44 1.62 -9.56
N VAL A 513 -39.16 1.52 -9.95
CA VAL A 513 -38.54 0.26 -10.44
C VAL A 513 -38.47 -0.85 -9.40
N SER A 514 -38.51 -0.48 -8.11
CA SER A 514 -38.62 -1.37 -6.97
C SER A 514 -39.27 -0.64 -5.79
N THR A 515 -40.01 -1.36 -4.97
CA THR A 515 -40.56 -0.85 -3.70
C THR A 515 -39.77 -1.32 -2.48
N ASP A 516 -38.76 -2.20 -2.66
CA ASP A 516 -37.93 -2.71 -1.58
C ASP A 516 -36.71 -1.82 -1.33
N LEU A 517 -36.96 -0.68 -0.68
CA LEU A 517 -35.90 0.25 -0.28
C LEU A 517 -35.02 -0.33 0.84
N THR A 518 -35.48 -1.34 1.59
CA THR A 518 -34.69 -1.94 2.68
C THR A 518 -33.58 -2.81 2.10
N LEU A 519 -33.89 -3.63 1.09
CA LEU A 519 -32.89 -4.37 0.33
C LEU A 519 -31.94 -3.42 -0.40
N GLY A 520 -32.47 -2.36 -1.02
CA GLY A 520 -31.67 -1.33 -1.68
C GLY A 520 -30.66 -0.69 -0.74
N GLU A 521 -31.10 -0.28 0.46
CA GLU A 521 -30.23 0.29 1.49
C GLU A 521 -29.15 -0.70 1.93
N GLN A 522 -29.51 -1.97 2.14
CA GLN A 522 -28.57 -3.01 2.52
C GLN A 522 -27.46 -3.15 1.48
N ILE A 523 -27.81 -3.27 0.21
CA ILE A 523 -26.85 -3.39 -0.89
C ILE A 523 -25.97 -2.15 -0.97
N VAL A 524 -26.58 -0.97 -0.96
CA VAL A 524 -25.86 0.29 -1.20
C VAL A 524 -24.91 0.61 -0.04
N ARG A 525 -25.34 0.45 1.21
CA ARG A 525 -24.53 0.77 2.39
C ARG A 525 -23.56 -0.35 2.80
N ARG A 526 -23.92 -1.62 2.59
CA ARG A 526 -23.17 -2.77 3.14
C ARG A 526 -22.69 -3.76 2.09
N GLY A 527 -23.15 -3.67 0.85
CA GLY A 527 -22.87 -4.65 -0.20
C GLY A 527 -23.60 -5.98 0.00
N LEU A 528 -23.21 -6.97 -0.79
CA LEU A 528 -23.64 -8.37 -0.67
C LEU A 528 -22.38 -9.25 -0.53
N PRO A 529 -21.91 -9.52 0.70
CA PRO A 529 -20.65 -10.21 0.94
C PRO A 529 -20.58 -11.64 0.38
N THR A 530 -21.73 -12.32 0.30
CA THR A 530 -21.83 -13.69 -0.22
C THR A 530 -21.70 -13.78 -1.74
N GLU A 531 -22.00 -12.70 -2.44
CA GLU A 531 -21.95 -12.56 -3.89
C GLU A 531 -20.73 -11.75 -4.35
N ASP A 532 -19.82 -11.38 -3.42
CA ASP A 532 -18.65 -10.53 -3.68
C ASP A 532 -19.02 -9.17 -4.31
N VAL A 533 -20.12 -8.58 -3.82
CA VAL A 533 -20.59 -7.25 -4.19
C VAL A 533 -20.27 -6.28 -3.07
N ARG A 534 -19.49 -5.24 -3.38
CA ARG A 534 -19.08 -4.21 -2.41
C ARG A 534 -20.18 -3.16 -2.20
N ALA A 535 -20.10 -2.43 -1.09
CA ALA A 535 -21.02 -1.32 -0.82
C ALA A 535 -20.84 -0.20 -1.85
N CYS A 536 -21.93 0.23 -2.49
CA CYS A 536 -21.90 1.24 -3.56
C CYS A 536 -21.45 2.62 -3.06
N LEU A 537 -21.75 2.97 -1.80
CA LEU A 537 -21.31 4.25 -1.18
C LEU A 537 -19.80 4.33 -0.95
N THR A 538 -19.05 3.28 -1.25
CA THR A 538 -17.57 3.36 -1.27
C THR A 538 -17.08 4.25 -2.41
N CYS A 539 -17.87 4.38 -3.49
CA CYS A 539 -17.51 5.16 -4.67
C CYS A 539 -18.51 6.27 -5.00
N HIS A 540 -19.83 6.04 -4.84
CA HIS A 540 -20.90 6.95 -5.32
C HIS A 540 -21.44 7.90 -4.23
N ALA A 541 -20.53 8.48 -3.45
CA ALA A 541 -20.72 9.35 -2.28
C ALA A 541 -21.27 8.67 -1.01
N ARG A 542 -20.93 9.24 0.16
CA ARG A 542 -21.52 8.94 1.47
C ARG A 542 -22.40 10.10 1.92
N GLU A 543 -23.36 9.87 2.82
CA GLU A 543 -24.11 10.96 3.44
C GLU A 543 -23.15 11.95 4.12
N ASN A 544 -23.12 13.20 3.62
CA ASN A 544 -22.29 14.33 4.07
C ASN A 544 -20.82 14.35 3.62
N THR A 545 -20.46 13.71 2.51
CA THR A 545 -19.15 13.89 1.84
C THR A 545 -19.33 14.17 0.36
N GLU A 546 -18.42 14.94 -0.24
CA GLU A 546 -18.34 15.13 -1.69
C GLU A 546 -18.11 13.79 -2.41
N ASN A 547 -18.58 13.70 -3.64
CA ASN A 547 -18.40 12.51 -4.46
C ASN A 547 -17.07 12.58 -5.21
N LEU A 548 -16.55 11.43 -5.64
CA LEU A 548 -15.31 11.40 -6.40
C LEU A 548 -15.52 12.14 -7.76
N PRO A 549 -14.61 13.04 -8.19
CA PRO A 549 -14.71 13.95 -9.32
C PRO A 549 -15.20 13.28 -10.58
N GLN A 550 -14.66 12.11 -10.91
CA GLN A 550 -15.00 11.41 -12.14
C GLN A 550 -16.03 10.29 -11.93
N ILE A 551 -16.67 10.23 -10.77
CA ILE A 551 -17.69 9.24 -10.43
C ILE A 551 -19.07 9.92 -10.38
N PRO A 552 -20.10 9.35 -11.01
CA PRO A 552 -21.40 9.99 -11.05
C PRO A 552 -22.06 10.07 -9.68
N ASN A 553 -22.70 11.20 -9.41
CA ASN A 553 -23.65 11.38 -8.33
C ASN A 553 -24.93 10.60 -8.63
N LEU A 554 -25.30 9.67 -7.74
CA LEU A 554 -26.46 8.80 -7.92
C LEU A 554 -27.68 9.23 -7.09
N HIS A 555 -27.45 9.95 -5.98
CA HIS A 555 -28.51 10.44 -5.10
C HIS A 555 -29.44 11.40 -5.84
N GLY A 556 -30.74 11.13 -5.84
CA GLY A 556 -31.74 11.93 -6.57
C GLY A 556 -31.74 11.73 -8.10
N GLN A 557 -30.94 10.80 -8.63
CA GLN A 557 -31.01 10.41 -10.05
C GLN A 557 -32.32 9.66 -10.35
N ASN A 558 -32.75 9.64 -11.61
CA ASN A 558 -33.96 8.94 -12.02
C ASN A 558 -33.83 7.40 -11.85
N ALA A 559 -34.78 6.79 -11.14
CA ALA A 559 -34.73 5.36 -10.82
C ALA A 559 -34.71 4.44 -12.07
N ASN A 560 -35.45 4.79 -13.13
CA ASN A 560 -35.46 4.03 -14.37
C ASN A 560 -34.11 4.15 -15.10
N TYR A 561 -33.50 5.34 -15.09
CA TYR A 561 -32.18 5.55 -15.68
C TYR A 561 -31.12 4.70 -14.97
N LEU A 562 -31.09 4.74 -13.64
CA LEU A 562 -30.14 3.94 -12.84
C LEU A 562 -30.32 2.45 -13.10
N ALA A 563 -31.55 1.95 -13.08
CA ALA A 563 -31.85 0.54 -13.36
C ALA A 563 -31.41 0.13 -14.77
N ALA A 564 -31.68 0.96 -15.79
CA ALA A 564 -31.27 0.69 -17.17
C ALA A 564 -29.75 0.71 -17.35
N ARG A 565 -29.03 1.61 -16.66
CA ARG A 565 -27.55 1.64 -16.70
C ARG A 565 -26.95 0.41 -16.03
N LEU A 566 -27.48 0.00 -14.88
CA LEU A 566 -27.06 -1.21 -14.19
C LEU A 566 -27.35 -2.47 -15.01
N ASP A 567 -28.51 -2.53 -15.68
CA ASP A 567 -28.86 -3.64 -16.57
C ASP A 567 -27.94 -3.69 -17.81
N HIS A 568 -27.59 -2.54 -18.37
CA HIS A 568 -26.58 -2.45 -19.43
C HIS A 568 -25.22 -2.97 -18.97
N PHE A 569 -24.73 -2.57 -17.79
CA PHE A 569 -23.49 -3.11 -17.23
C PHE A 569 -23.55 -4.62 -16.97
N LYS A 570 -24.73 -5.16 -16.67
CA LYS A 570 -24.91 -6.60 -16.48
C LYS A 570 -24.90 -7.40 -17.80
N THR A 571 -25.33 -6.79 -18.90
CA THR A 571 -25.62 -7.48 -20.16
C THR A 571 -24.65 -7.19 -21.29
N ALA A 572 -23.82 -6.15 -21.17
CA ALA A 572 -22.84 -5.78 -22.17
C ALA A 572 -21.71 -6.83 -22.28
N GLU A 573 -21.32 -7.15 -23.53
CA GLU A 573 -20.20 -8.04 -23.86
C GLU A 573 -18.86 -7.31 -23.67
N ASP A 574 -17.76 -8.04 -23.37
CA ASP A 574 -16.43 -7.47 -23.04
C ASP A 574 -15.91 -6.44 -24.07
N GLU A 575 -16.33 -6.50 -25.34
CA GLU A 575 -15.90 -5.60 -26.42
C GLU A 575 -16.70 -4.27 -26.46
N GLU A 576 -17.84 -4.15 -25.76
CA GLU A 576 -18.71 -2.96 -25.78
C GLU A 576 -18.44 -1.99 -24.61
N ILE A 577 -17.60 -2.38 -23.66
CA ILE A 577 -17.29 -1.60 -22.45
C ILE A 577 -15.88 -1.05 -22.55
N THR A 578 -15.76 0.04 -23.28
CA THR A 578 -14.50 0.78 -23.47
C THR A 578 -14.18 1.72 -22.30
N ASP A 579 -15.17 2.00 -21.45
CA ASP A 579 -15.00 2.64 -20.15
C ASP A 579 -14.79 1.55 -19.09
N TYR A 580 -13.58 1.40 -18.55
CA TYR A 580 -13.21 0.50 -17.45
C TYR A 580 -13.96 0.82 -16.13
N SER A 581 -15.29 0.82 -16.18
CA SER A 581 -16.16 0.99 -15.04
C SER A 581 -16.21 -0.32 -14.27
N PRO A 582 -15.83 -0.34 -12.97
CA PRO A 582 -15.95 -1.55 -12.15
C PRO A 582 -17.40 -2.03 -12.02
N MET A 583 -18.37 -1.22 -12.45
CA MET A 583 -19.79 -1.54 -12.41
C MET A 583 -20.18 -2.71 -13.29
N TRP A 584 -19.41 -3.07 -14.34
CA TRP A 584 -19.67 -4.28 -15.11
C TRP A 584 -19.52 -5.56 -14.28
N ASP A 585 -18.43 -5.68 -13.52
CA ASP A 585 -18.21 -6.83 -12.61
C ASP A 585 -19.25 -6.84 -11.49
N ILE A 586 -19.52 -5.67 -10.90
CA ILE A 586 -20.48 -5.53 -9.80
C ILE A 586 -21.90 -5.89 -10.25
N ALA A 587 -22.35 -5.38 -11.40
CA ALA A 587 -23.73 -5.57 -11.85
C ALA A 587 -24.02 -7.01 -12.28
N GLN A 588 -23.03 -7.73 -12.83
CA GLN A 588 -23.19 -9.14 -13.21
C GLN A 588 -23.41 -10.07 -12.03
N LYS A 589 -22.82 -9.76 -10.87
CA LYS A 589 -22.95 -10.54 -9.63
C LYS A 589 -24.32 -10.37 -8.95
N MET A 590 -25.08 -9.35 -9.34
CA MET A 590 -26.37 -9.00 -8.73
C MET A 590 -27.56 -9.51 -9.55
N THR A 591 -28.66 -9.84 -8.88
CA THR A 591 -29.95 -10.13 -9.54
C THR A 591 -30.61 -8.84 -10.04
N THR A 592 -31.51 -8.93 -11.02
CA THR A 592 -32.26 -7.76 -11.50
C THR A 592 -33.09 -7.11 -10.38
N GLU A 593 -33.60 -7.90 -9.44
CA GLU A 593 -34.29 -7.40 -8.25
C GLU A 593 -33.35 -6.57 -7.35
N GLN A 594 -32.13 -7.07 -7.11
CA GLN A 594 -31.11 -6.36 -6.33
C GLN A 594 -30.67 -5.04 -7.02
N LEU A 595 -30.48 -5.06 -8.35
CA LEU A 595 -30.14 -3.86 -9.13
C LEU A 595 -31.25 -2.82 -9.07
N ASN A 596 -32.51 -3.24 -9.25
CA ASN A 596 -33.67 -2.34 -9.17
C ASN A 596 -33.86 -1.79 -7.74
N ALA A 597 -33.62 -2.58 -6.71
CA ALA A 597 -33.68 -2.14 -5.33
C ALA A 597 -32.62 -1.06 -5.03
N ALA A 598 -31.38 -1.26 -5.47
CA ALA A 598 -30.31 -0.26 -5.33
C ALA A 598 -30.62 1.04 -6.10
N ALA A 599 -31.11 0.91 -7.34
CA ALA A 599 -31.54 2.05 -8.17
C ALA A 599 -32.68 2.85 -7.50
N ALA A 600 -33.69 2.16 -6.97
CA ALA A 600 -34.80 2.80 -6.26
C ALA A 600 -34.34 3.52 -4.98
N TRP A 601 -33.38 2.94 -4.25
CA TRP A 601 -32.83 3.56 -3.04
C TRP A 601 -32.07 4.85 -3.33
N PHE A 602 -31.14 4.85 -4.29
CA PHE A 602 -30.40 6.08 -4.65
C PHE A 602 -31.34 7.18 -5.15
N ALA A 603 -32.33 6.80 -5.96
CA ALA A 603 -33.33 7.71 -6.49
C ALA A 603 -34.24 8.34 -5.41
N SER A 604 -34.44 7.64 -4.28
CA SER A 604 -35.23 8.16 -3.16
C SER A 604 -34.46 9.10 -2.23
N GLN A 605 -33.13 9.18 -2.35
CA GLN A 605 -32.34 10.09 -1.54
C GLN A 605 -32.36 11.52 -2.09
N GLU A 606 -32.14 12.50 -1.22
CA GLU A 606 -31.89 13.88 -1.63
C GLU A 606 -30.52 13.96 -2.34
N PRO A 607 -30.38 14.78 -3.41
CA PRO A 607 -29.10 15.02 -4.04
C PRO A 607 -28.05 15.46 -3.02
N VAL A 608 -26.84 14.92 -3.16
CA VAL A 608 -25.68 15.32 -2.35
C VAL A 608 -25.09 16.64 -2.89
N ALA A 609 -24.27 17.30 -2.08
CA ALA A 609 -23.42 18.39 -2.56
C ALA A 609 -22.53 17.89 -3.70
N LYS A 610 -22.30 18.75 -4.71
CA LYS A 610 -21.57 18.41 -5.93
C LYS A 610 -20.08 18.51 -5.73
#